data_AF-A0A355FFJ0-F1
#
_entry.id   AF-A0A355FFJ0-F1
#
_cell.length_a   1.000
_cell.length_b   1.000
_cell.length_c   1.000
_cell.angle_alpha   90.00
_cell.angle_beta   90.00
_cell.angle_gamma   90.00
#
_symmetry.space_group_name_H-M   'P 1'
#
loop_
_entity.id
_entity.type
_entity.pdbx_description
1 polymer ?
#
loop_
_entity_poly.entity_id
_entity_poly.type
_entity_poly.pdbx_seq_one_letter_code
_entity_poly.pdbx_strand_id
1 'polypeptide(L)'
;PGRKLLVHGGGVMASKLSRQLGLEPKMLQGRRITDAETLKIVTMVYAGWINKSIVALLQKLGCNAIGLSGADGNIIPAKKRSPHPIDFGFAGDPEPERIGTEVLARLLESGLTPVICAITHDEAGSLLNTNADTIAYLMGTALSSTYTTRLYYCFEKEGV
;
A
#
# COMPACT_ATOMS: atom_id res chain seq x y z
N PRO A 1 -0.67 20.69 -10.87
CA PRO A 1 0.03 20.28 -12.12
C PRO A 1 1.29 19.48 -11.77
N GLY A 2 1.66 18.47 -12.56
CA GLY A 2 2.83 17.62 -12.31
C GLY A 2 2.50 16.13 -12.12
N ARG A 3 3.57 15.33 -12.08
CA ARG A 3 3.54 13.87 -11.82
C ARG A 3 3.00 13.62 -10.41
N LYS A 4 2.12 12.62 -10.28
CA LYS A 4 1.45 12.28 -9.02
C LYS A 4 1.50 10.78 -8.79
N LEU A 5 1.58 10.41 -7.53
CA LEU A 5 1.45 9.05 -7.05
C LEU A 5 0.50 9.08 -5.86
N LEU A 6 -0.40 8.10 -5.78
CA LEU A 6 -1.34 7.98 -4.67
C LEU A 6 -1.07 6.68 -3.93
N VAL A 7 -0.97 6.74 -2.61
CA VAL A 7 -0.91 5.56 -1.75
C VAL A 7 -2.20 5.49 -0.95
N HIS A 8 -2.75 4.29 -0.79
CA HIS A 8 -3.95 4.10 0.03
C HIS A 8 -3.87 2.86 0.93
N GLY A 9 -4.48 2.99 2.10
CA GLY A 9 -4.86 1.86 2.95
C GLY A 9 -6.28 1.39 2.66
N GLY A 10 -6.88 0.71 3.64
CA GLY A 10 -8.26 0.26 3.55
C GLY A 10 -8.83 -0.35 4.82
N GLY A 11 -8.22 -0.06 5.97
CA GLY A 11 -8.43 -0.83 7.21
C GLY A 11 -9.89 -0.88 7.66
N VAL A 12 -10.64 0.22 7.52
CA VAL A 12 -12.06 0.30 7.88
C VAL A 12 -12.89 -0.65 7.02
N MET A 13 -12.70 -0.63 5.70
CA MET A 13 -13.46 -1.46 4.77
C MET A 13 -13.07 -2.94 4.89
N ALA A 14 -11.80 -3.25 5.07
CA ALA A 14 -11.36 -4.63 5.34
C ALA A 14 -11.97 -5.17 6.63
N SER A 15 -11.98 -4.39 7.72
CA SER A 15 -12.63 -4.79 8.97
C SER A 15 -14.15 -4.96 8.83
N LYS A 16 -14.81 -4.17 7.98
CA LYS A 16 -16.24 -4.35 7.68
C LYS A 16 -16.50 -5.67 6.95
N LEU A 17 -15.71 -5.97 5.91
CA LEU A 17 -15.85 -7.22 5.17
C LEU A 17 -15.52 -8.44 6.02
N SER A 18 -14.44 -8.42 6.82
CA SER A 18 -14.10 -9.51 7.73
C SER A 18 -15.28 -9.87 8.65
N ARG A 19 -15.92 -8.88 9.26
CA ARG A 19 -17.09 -9.11 10.14
C ARG A 19 -18.29 -9.69 9.39
N GLN A 20 -18.53 -9.27 8.14
CA GLN A 20 -19.57 -9.87 7.29
C GLN A 20 -19.29 -11.34 6.97
N LEU A 21 -18.03 -11.75 6.95
CA LEU A 21 -17.59 -13.13 6.75
C LEU A 21 -17.46 -13.92 8.06
N GLY A 22 -17.89 -13.35 9.20
CA GLY A 22 -17.81 -14.00 10.51
C GLY A 22 -16.41 -14.02 11.13
N LEU A 23 -15.49 -13.18 10.63
CA LEU A 23 -14.12 -13.07 11.13
C LEU A 23 -13.95 -11.77 11.92
N GLU A 24 -13.46 -11.88 13.15
CA GLU A 24 -13.22 -10.72 14.01
C GLU A 24 -11.80 -10.14 13.79
N PRO A 25 -11.69 -8.87 13.33
CA PRO A 25 -10.42 -8.18 13.19
C PRO A 25 -9.67 -8.05 14.52
N LYS A 26 -8.44 -8.58 14.58
CA LYS A 26 -7.56 -8.43 15.75
C LYS A 26 -6.62 -7.25 15.56
N MET A 27 -6.66 -6.31 16.50
CA MET A 27 -5.79 -5.12 16.53
C MET A 27 -4.98 -5.11 17.82
N LEU A 28 -3.70 -4.74 17.73
CA LEU A 28 -2.80 -4.56 18.86
C LEU A 28 -1.94 -3.33 18.61
N GLN A 29 -1.92 -2.39 19.56
CA GLN A 29 -1.17 -1.12 19.47
C GLN A 29 -1.43 -0.36 18.15
N GLY A 30 -2.69 -0.29 17.71
CA GLY A 30 -3.08 0.40 16.47
C GLY A 30 -2.71 -0.36 15.18
N ARG A 31 -2.14 -1.56 15.27
CA ARG A 31 -1.76 -2.39 14.13
C ARG A 31 -2.62 -3.64 14.05
N ARG A 32 -2.84 -4.13 12.83
CA ARG A 32 -3.60 -5.37 12.59
C ARG A 32 -2.70 -6.59 12.78
N ILE A 33 -3.12 -7.53 13.60
CA ILE A 33 -2.55 -8.89 13.60
C ILE A 33 -3.08 -9.57 12.34
N THR A 34 -2.17 -9.95 11.45
CA THR A 34 -2.51 -10.42 10.10
C THR A 34 -2.13 -11.89 9.99
N ASP A 35 -3.06 -12.80 10.26
CA ASP A 35 -2.90 -14.22 9.90
C ASP A 35 -3.15 -14.45 8.40
N ALA A 36 -3.04 -15.70 7.94
CA ALA A 36 -3.14 -16.04 6.51
C ALA A 36 -4.53 -15.70 5.92
N GLU A 37 -5.61 -15.96 6.65
CA GLU A 37 -6.98 -15.66 6.20
C GLU A 37 -7.22 -14.15 6.20
N THR A 38 -6.76 -13.45 7.23
CA THR A 38 -6.79 -11.99 7.30
C THR A 38 -6.01 -11.37 6.14
N LEU A 39 -4.83 -11.91 5.80
CA LEU A 39 -4.03 -11.46 4.67
C LEU A 39 -4.80 -11.57 3.35
N LYS A 40 -5.45 -12.72 3.09
CA LYS A 40 -6.26 -12.90 1.87
C LYS A 40 -7.35 -11.83 1.76
N ILE A 41 -8.10 -11.60 2.84
CA ILE A 41 -9.19 -10.61 2.86
C ILE A 41 -8.64 -9.19 2.65
N VAL A 42 -7.59 -8.83 3.38
CA VAL A 42 -6.97 -7.51 3.26
C VAL A 42 -6.44 -7.30 1.85
N THR A 43 -5.78 -8.29 1.24
CA THR A 43 -5.33 -8.22 -0.15
C THR A 43 -6.49 -8.03 -1.14
N MET A 44 -7.54 -8.86 -1.03
CA MET A 44 -8.71 -8.74 -1.93
C MET A 44 -9.39 -7.38 -1.83
N VAL A 45 -9.47 -6.82 -0.62
CA VAL A 45 -10.08 -5.49 -0.40
C VAL A 45 -9.15 -4.37 -0.85
N TYR A 46 -7.87 -4.43 -0.49
CA TYR A 46 -6.91 -3.36 -0.77
C TYR A 46 -6.56 -3.33 -2.24
N ALA A 47 -5.97 -4.41 -2.78
CA ALA A 47 -5.50 -4.48 -4.16
C ALA A 47 -6.64 -4.68 -5.18
N GLY A 48 -7.73 -5.31 -4.76
CA GLY A 48 -8.94 -5.47 -5.57
C GLY A 48 -9.86 -4.27 -5.43
N TRP A 49 -10.83 -4.36 -4.51
CA TRP A 49 -11.97 -3.46 -4.49
C TRP A 49 -11.61 -1.98 -4.35
N ILE A 50 -10.83 -1.60 -3.33
CA ILE A 50 -10.48 -0.19 -3.06
C ILE A 50 -9.60 0.36 -4.18
N ASN A 51 -8.50 -0.32 -4.50
CA ASN A 51 -7.56 0.13 -5.50
C ASN A 51 -8.24 0.35 -6.87
N LYS A 52 -9.03 -0.63 -7.33
CA LYS A 52 -9.72 -0.51 -8.61
C LYS A 52 -10.87 0.50 -8.58
N SER A 53 -11.53 0.70 -7.44
CA SER A 53 -12.53 1.78 -7.27
C SER A 53 -11.90 3.16 -7.41
N ILE A 54 -10.73 3.38 -6.78
CA ILE A 54 -9.98 4.65 -6.91
C ILE A 54 -9.55 4.88 -8.36
N VAL A 55 -8.98 3.85 -9.00
CA VAL A 55 -8.57 3.94 -10.40
C VAL A 55 -9.76 4.28 -11.30
N ALA A 56 -10.90 3.60 -11.18
CA ALA A 56 -12.09 3.88 -11.96
C ALA A 56 -12.57 5.33 -11.77
N LEU A 57 -12.54 5.85 -10.54
CA LEU A 57 -12.89 7.23 -10.24
C LEU A 57 -11.92 8.23 -10.89
N LEU A 58 -10.62 7.96 -10.82
CA LEU A 58 -9.59 8.81 -11.46
C LEU A 58 -9.76 8.83 -12.98
N GLN A 59 -10.04 7.67 -13.60
CA GLN A 59 -10.30 7.58 -15.03
C GLN A 59 -11.52 8.43 -15.45
N LYS A 60 -12.60 8.38 -14.67
CA LYS A 60 -13.78 9.26 -14.88
C LYS A 60 -13.42 10.75 -14.82
N LEU A 61 -12.41 11.12 -14.04
CA LEU A 61 -11.92 12.50 -13.90
C LEU A 61 -10.85 12.88 -14.94
N GLY A 62 -10.60 12.03 -15.95
CA GLY A 62 -9.58 12.27 -16.98
C GLY A 62 -8.14 12.12 -16.47
N CYS A 63 -7.95 11.47 -15.32
CA CYS A 63 -6.63 11.15 -14.77
C CYS A 63 -6.29 9.71 -15.12
N ASN A 64 -5.36 9.52 -16.06
CA ASN A 64 -4.96 8.19 -16.51
C ASN A 64 -4.16 7.48 -15.40
N ALA A 65 -4.83 6.60 -14.64
CA ALA A 65 -4.29 5.96 -13.45
C ALA A 65 -4.11 4.45 -13.63
N ILE A 66 -3.09 3.90 -12.98
CA ILE A 66 -2.80 2.45 -12.92
C ILE A 66 -2.75 2.00 -11.47
N GLY A 67 -3.51 0.95 -11.16
CA GLY A 67 -3.63 0.43 -9.80
C GLY A 67 -2.66 -0.73 -9.55
N LEU A 68 -1.80 -0.60 -8.54
CA LEU A 68 -0.70 -1.50 -8.23
C LEU A 68 -0.66 -1.85 -6.74
N SER A 69 -0.03 -2.97 -6.43
CA SER A 69 0.50 -3.36 -5.14
C SER A 69 2.03 -3.30 -5.18
N GLY A 70 2.68 -3.55 -4.05
CA GLY A 70 4.14 -3.66 -3.97
C GLY A 70 4.71 -4.88 -4.71
N ALA A 71 3.90 -5.92 -4.94
CA ALA A 71 4.33 -7.11 -5.68
C ALA A 71 4.41 -6.86 -7.20
N ASP A 72 3.56 -5.95 -7.71
CA ASP A 72 3.52 -5.64 -9.14
C ASP A 72 4.84 -5.00 -9.57
N GLY A 73 5.55 -5.63 -10.50
CA GLY A 73 6.85 -5.12 -10.97
C GLY A 73 7.95 -5.07 -9.91
N ASN A 74 7.82 -5.81 -8.79
CA ASN A 74 8.76 -5.79 -7.67
C ASN A 74 8.97 -4.38 -7.08
N ILE A 75 7.91 -3.56 -7.02
CA ILE A 75 8.03 -2.14 -6.63
C ILE A 75 8.36 -1.97 -5.14
N ILE A 76 7.85 -2.84 -4.27
CA ILE A 76 8.06 -2.76 -2.82
C ILE A 76 8.39 -4.15 -2.24
N PRO A 77 9.64 -4.62 -2.38
CA PRO A 77 10.13 -5.76 -1.63
C PRO A 77 10.11 -5.46 -0.12
N ALA A 78 9.74 -6.46 0.68
CA ALA A 78 9.63 -6.34 2.12
C ALA A 78 10.05 -7.63 2.82
N LYS A 79 10.53 -7.52 4.05
CA LYS A 79 10.74 -8.67 4.92
C LYS A 79 9.54 -8.85 5.83
N LYS A 80 9.18 -10.10 6.14
CA LYS A 80 8.22 -10.37 7.20
C LYS A 80 8.79 -9.82 8.52
N ARG A 81 7.99 -9.01 9.22
CA ARG A 81 8.36 -8.42 10.50
C ARG A 81 8.70 -9.50 11.51
N SER A 82 9.73 -9.24 12.33
CA SER A 82 10.11 -10.12 13.44
C SER A 82 8.91 -10.41 14.35
N PRO A 83 8.70 -11.66 14.80
CA PRO A 83 7.67 -11.98 15.77
C PRO A 83 8.04 -11.53 17.20
N HIS A 84 9.23 -10.97 17.41
CA HIS A 84 9.69 -10.45 18.70
C HIS A 84 9.74 -8.91 18.67
N PRO A 85 9.23 -8.22 19.70
CA PRO A 85 8.58 -8.77 20.91
C PRO A 85 7.12 -9.19 20.71
N ILE A 86 6.50 -8.83 19.58
CA ILE A 86 5.08 -9.09 19.28
C ILE A 86 4.96 -9.65 17.86
N ASP A 87 4.25 -10.77 17.72
CA ASP A 87 3.94 -11.35 16.42
C ASP A 87 2.70 -10.73 15.78
N PHE A 88 2.92 -9.95 14.72
CA PHE A 88 1.85 -9.36 13.90
C PHE A 88 1.45 -10.24 12.71
N GLY A 89 1.99 -11.46 12.61
CA GLY A 89 1.76 -12.39 11.52
C GLY A 89 2.43 -11.93 10.22
N PHE A 90 1.67 -11.92 9.11
CA PHE A 90 2.09 -11.47 7.78
C PHE A 90 2.16 -9.96 7.66
N ALA A 91 2.78 -9.30 8.65
CA ALA A 91 3.12 -7.89 8.57
C ALA A 91 4.48 -7.73 7.88
N GLY A 92 4.59 -6.77 6.95
CA GLY A 92 5.82 -6.50 6.21
C GLY A 92 6.52 -5.23 6.64
N ASP A 93 7.86 -5.29 6.64
CA ASP A 93 8.78 -4.17 6.74
C ASP A 93 9.47 -4.00 5.37
N PRO A 94 9.08 -2.99 4.57
CA PRO A 94 9.71 -2.74 3.28
C PRO A 94 11.20 -2.43 3.40
N GLU A 95 11.96 -2.77 2.36
CA GLU A 95 13.39 -2.49 2.28
C GLU A 95 13.63 -1.20 1.47
N PRO A 96 13.98 -0.07 2.11
CA PRO A 96 14.02 1.25 1.45
C PRO A 96 14.93 1.28 0.21
N GLU A 97 16.05 0.55 0.26
CA GLU A 97 17.09 0.61 -0.78
C GLU A 97 16.74 -0.24 -2.01
N ARG A 98 15.60 -0.94 -1.94
CA ARG A 98 15.12 -1.86 -2.96
C ARG A 98 13.79 -1.42 -3.54
N ILE A 99 13.31 -0.22 -3.20
CA ILE A 99 12.12 0.35 -3.82
C ILE A 99 12.35 0.50 -5.33
N GLY A 100 11.43 -0.02 -6.13
CA GLY A 100 11.49 -0.02 -7.60
C GLY A 100 11.25 1.35 -8.22
N THR A 101 12.10 2.33 -7.92
CA THR A 101 11.99 3.72 -8.39
C THR A 101 12.02 3.85 -9.90
N GLU A 102 12.81 3.03 -10.60
CA GLU A 102 12.90 3.04 -12.05
C GLU A 102 11.55 2.67 -12.71
N VAL A 103 10.86 1.66 -12.17
CA VAL A 103 9.53 1.25 -12.66
C VAL A 103 8.53 2.37 -12.45
N LEU A 104 8.54 3.00 -11.27
CA LEU A 104 7.66 4.13 -10.96
C LEU A 104 7.94 5.34 -11.85
N ALA A 105 9.21 5.69 -12.06
CA ALA A 105 9.63 6.79 -12.92
C ALA A 105 9.10 6.59 -14.35
N ARG A 106 9.26 5.40 -14.92
CA ARG A 106 8.76 5.07 -16.27
C ARG A 106 7.24 5.21 -16.39
N LEU A 107 6.49 4.75 -15.39
CA LEU A 107 5.03 4.92 -15.37
C LEU A 107 4.64 6.41 -15.31
N LEU A 108 5.30 7.18 -14.46
CA LEU A 108 5.04 8.62 -14.34
C LEU A 108 5.43 9.39 -15.61
N GLU A 109 6.50 8.99 -16.29
CA GLU A 109 6.97 9.56 -17.55
C GLU A 109 6.07 9.21 -18.73
N SER A 110 5.45 8.02 -18.72
CA SER A 110 4.44 7.64 -19.71
C SER A 110 3.07 8.30 -19.48
N GLY A 111 2.97 9.21 -18.51
CA GLY A 111 1.73 9.91 -18.18
C GLY A 111 0.73 9.09 -17.36
N LEU A 112 1.14 7.95 -16.80
CA LEU A 112 0.31 7.19 -15.86
C LEU A 112 0.48 7.73 -14.44
N THR A 113 -0.61 7.72 -13.68
CA THR A 113 -0.63 8.03 -12.23
C THR A 113 -0.72 6.73 -11.44
N PRO A 114 0.38 6.27 -10.80
CA PRO A 114 0.34 5.06 -9.98
C PRO A 114 -0.54 5.25 -8.74
N VAL A 115 -1.39 4.26 -8.49
CA VAL A 115 -2.25 4.14 -7.31
C VAL A 115 -1.86 2.87 -6.58
N ILE A 116 -1.16 3.01 -5.45
CA ILE A 116 -0.47 1.93 -4.77
C ILE A 116 -1.20 1.57 -3.47
N CYS A 117 -1.57 0.30 -3.34
CA CYS A 117 -2.19 -0.22 -2.12
C CYS A 117 -1.15 -0.69 -1.10
N ALA A 118 -1.56 -0.82 0.17
CA ALA A 118 -0.65 -1.17 1.26
C ALA A 118 -0.34 -2.69 1.40
N ILE A 119 -0.17 -3.38 0.26
CA ILE A 119 0.24 -4.78 0.17
C ILE A 119 1.63 -4.84 -0.47
N THR A 120 2.55 -5.58 0.15
CA THR A 120 3.92 -5.80 -0.32
C THR A 120 4.18 -7.31 -0.47
N HIS A 121 5.41 -7.72 -0.71
CA HIS A 121 5.78 -9.14 -0.84
C HIS A 121 7.19 -9.42 -0.36
N ASP A 122 7.47 -10.70 -0.08
CA ASP A 122 8.74 -11.18 0.47
C ASP A 122 9.74 -11.70 -0.57
N GLU A 123 9.42 -11.57 -1.86
CA GLU A 123 10.13 -12.17 -3.01
C GLU A 123 10.26 -13.70 -2.99
N ALA A 124 9.83 -14.37 -1.94
CA ALA A 124 9.67 -15.82 -1.85
C ALA A 124 8.27 -16.29 -2.27
N GLY A 125 7.40 -15.36 -2.69
CA GLY A 125 6.06 -15.63 -3.20
C GLY A 125 4.94 -15.38 -2.17
N SER A 126 5.26 -14.86 -0.99
CA SER A 126 4.25 -14.47 0.00
C SER A 126 3.95 -12.98 -0.07
N LEU A 127 2.69 -12.63 0.15
CA LEU A 127 2.27 -11.24 0.34
C LEU A 127 2.40 -10.83 1.81
N LEU A 128 2.53 -9.53 2.03
CA LEU A 128 2.65 -8.93 3.35
C LEU A 128 1.76 -7.69 3.46
N ASN A 129 1.16 -7.50 4.63
CA ASN A 129 0.39 -6.31 4.97
C ASN A 129 1.32 -5.26 5.57
N THR A 130 1.30 -4.05 5.01
CA THR A 130 2.17 -2.95 5.44
C THR A 130 1.34 -1.73 5.81
N ASN A 131 1.90 -0.82 6.60
CA ASN A 131 1.25 0.45 6.90
C ASN A 131 1.32 1.38 5.66
N ALA A 132 0.19 2.00 5.29
CA ALA A 132 0.08 2.87 4.12
C ALA A 132 0.95 4.14 4.25
N ASP A 133 1.04 4.72 5.45
CA ASP A 133 1.87 5.89 5.71
C ASP A 133 3.36 5.55 5.55
N THR A 134 3.76 4.34 5.99
CA THR A 134 5.12 3.83 5.73
C THR A 134 5.41 3.73 4.23
N ILE A 135 4.47 3.22 3.43
CA ILE A 135 4.66 3.16 1.97
C ILE A 135 4.73 4.55 1.37
N ALA A 136 3.85 5.47 1.77
CA ALA A 136 3.83 6.85 1.28
C ALA A 136 5.15 7.58 1.58
N TYR A 137 5.65 7.43 2.81
CA TYR A 137 6.96 7.94 3.22
C TYR A 137 8.09 7.37 2.36
N LEU A 138 8.16 6.05 2.23
CA LEU A 138 9.23 5.38 1.49
C LEU A 138 9.22 5.76 0.00
N MET A 139 8.06 5.78 -0.62
CA MET A 139 7.87 6.23 -2.00
C MET A 139 8.35 7.67 -2.19
N GLY A 140 7.96 8.56 -1.27
CA GLY A 140 8.34 9.96 -1.30
C GLY A 140 9.86 10.14 -1.21
N THR A 141 10.48 9.46 -0.26
CA THR A 141 11.94 9.47 -0.05
C THR A 141 12.67 8.89 -1.27
N ALA A 142 12.26 7.72 -1.75
CA ALA A 142 12.93 7.05 -2.86
C ALA A 142 12.86 7.88 -4.17
N LEU A 143 11.70 8.46 -4.46
CA LEU A 143 11.51 9.32 -5.64
C LEU A 143 12.18 10.70 -5.50
N SER A 144 12.50 11.16 -4.29
CA SER A 144 13.20 12.44 -4.07
C SER A 144 14.62 12.47 -4.64
N SER A 145 15.21 11.30 -4.88
CA SER A 145 16.50 11.16 -5.59
C SER A 145 16.43 11.60 -7.06
N THR A 146 15.24 11.57 -7.66
CA THR A 146 15.03 11.81 -9.10
C THR A 146 14.16 13.04 -9.36
N TYR A 147 13.22 13.34 -8.46
CA TYR A 147 12.25 14.42 -8.61
C TYR A 147 12.24 15.34 -7.39
N THR A 148 11.86 16.60 -7.59
CA THR A 148 11.44 17.47 -6.47
C THR A 148 10.11 16.95 -5.92
N THR A 149 10.18 16.20 -4.82
CA THR A 149 9.03 15.48 -4.25
C THR A 149 8.36 16.27 -3.12
N ARG A 150 7.03 16.26 -3.10
CA ARG A 150 6.21 16.72 -1.97
C ARG A 150 5.31 15.56 -1.52
N LEU A 151 5.28 15.32 -0.21
CA LEU A 151 4.46 14.28 0.39
C LEU A 151 3.29 14.93 1.15
N TYR A 152 2.08 14.44 0.88
CA TYR A 152 0.86 14.89 1.55
C TYR A 152 0.20 13.69 2.22
N TYR A 153 -0.08 13.82 3.52
CA TYR A 153 -0.92 12.88 4.24
C TYR A 153 -2.32 13.44 4.39
N CYS A 154 -3.33 12.63 4.11
CA CYS A 154 -4.73 13.01 4.25
C CYS A 154 -5.33 12.27 5.45
N PHE A 155 -5.62 13.00 6.53
CA PHE A 155 -6.22 12.46 7.74
C PHE A 155 -7.66 12.97 7.91
N GLU A 156 -8.48 12.19 8.61
CA GLU A 156 -9.85 12.61 8.98
C GLU A 156 -9.88 13.62 10.14
N LYS A 157 -8.79 13.71 10.90
CA LYS A 157 -8.62 14.64 12.02
C LYS A 157 -7.76 15.82 11.61
N GLU A 158 -7.95 16.96 12.26
CA GLU A 158 -7.05 18.11 12.11
C GLU A 158 -5.60 17.68 12.40
N GLY A 159 -4.70 18.08 11.51
CA GLY A 159 -3.26 17.80 11.64
C GLY A 159 -2.61 18.62 12.76
N VAL A 160 -1.36 18.27 13.08
CA VAL A 160 -0.50 19.05 13.99
C VAL A 160 0.22 20.13 13.21
#